data_AF-A0A520I781-F1
#
_entry.id   AF-A0A520I781-F1
#
_cell.length_a   1.000
_cell.length_b   1.000
_cell.length_c   1.000
_cell.angle_alpha   90.00
_cell.angle_beta   90.00
_cell.angle_gamma   90.00
#
_symmetry.space_group_name_H-M   'P 1'
#
loop_
_entity.id
_entity.type
_entity.pdbx_description
1 polymer ?
#
loop_
_entity_poly.entity_id
_entity_poly.type
_entity_poly.pdbx_seq_one_letter_code
_entity_poly.pdbx_strand_id
1 'polypeptide(L)'
;MLIKLIFRCLLCLTILGQTVAAQKKTITFCGSTQNDLYQLLKGQGYTLKTYPDITEAIHSTASGGAVFLVSDSYPKVSNQSGITEALLASARNKKLRLYVEYPKSFSGLNINPSPVETRLERGVVTSNEFGSKLKPMSLLGIHNCYVLPVEVPDPLIVLAKVVGFDRAEYGLDSTKFYSLLFQQDNVIISMTGLSNFAKARYGPNESVKQVWTYILSKTLAEPNLSIKNWISYVTPMYGKNEHLPTNARLKSIRKGIEWFDNGRFFVHPEWEALWRKYQGDGTMPAGPPLPAGMPNGDGSLGIIEGPMSTINYDGSQQSRYWMRADVQGEASMALAAAGRVLNNPTYKKKAENLIDYLLKSNMRSGEKNDKNSAAYG
;
A
#
# COMPACT_ATOMS: atom_id res chain seq x y z
N MET A 1 -72.21 -19.40 9.44
CA MET A 1 -70.81 -19.86 9.50
C MET A 1 -69.97 -19.18 8.39
N LEU A 2 -70.01 -17.84 8.28
CA LEU A 2 -69.36 -17.10 7.17
C LEU A 2 -68.84 -15.70 7.58
N ILE A 3 -68.74 -15.40 8.88
CA ILE A 3 -68.36 -14.07 9.38
C ILE A 3 -67.09 -14.10 10.25
N LYS A 4 -66.60 -15.28 10.65
CA LYS A 4 -65.38 -15.41 11.49
C LYS A 4 -64.09 -15.67 10.70
N LEU A 5 -64.14 -15.80 9.38
CA LEU A 5 -62.96 -16.08 8.54
C LEU A 5 -62.38 -14.87 7.81
N ILE A 6 -63.09 -13.73 7.77
CA ILE A 6 -62.61 -12.51 7.09
C ILE A 6 -61.77 -11.63 8.04
N PHE A 7 -61.99 -11.74 9.36
CA PHE A 7 -61.27 -10.92 10.35
C PHE A 7 -59.87 -11.43 10.74
N ARG A 8 -59.46 -12.60 10.25
CA ARG A 8 -58.10 -13.13 10.48
C ARG A 8 -57.16 -13.04 9.28
N CYS A 9 -57.65 -12.63 8.10
CA CYS A 9 -56.80 -12.33 6.94
C CYS A 9 -56.44 -10.85 6.80
N LEU A 10 -57.08 -9.94 7.54
CA LEU A 10 -56.76 -8.50 7.49
C LEU A 10 -55.71 -8.03 8.52
N LEU A 11 -55.24 -8.92 9.40
CA LEU A 11 -54.25 -8.60 10.44
C LEU A 11 -52.87 -9.24 10.20
N CYS A 12 -52.58 -9.65 8.96
CA CYS A 12 -51.27 -10.18 8.54
C CYS A 12 -50.65 -9.41 7.36
N LEU A 13 -51.18 -8.24 6.99
CA LEU A 13 -50.73 -7.51 5.79
C LEU A 13 -50.20 -6.08 6.02
N THR A 14 -49.85 -5.70 7.25
CA THR A 14 -49.33 -4.35 7.53
C THR A 14 -48.14 -4.35 8.49
N ILE A 15 -47.18 -5.26 8.29
CA ILE A 15 -45.79 -5.03 8.73
C ILE A 15 -44.84 -5.50 7.61
N LEU A 16 -45.08 -5.03 6.38
CA LEU A 16 -43.97 -4.82 5.47
C LEU A 16 -43.24 -3.58 5.99
N GLY A 17 -42.35 -3.82 6.94
CA GLY A 17 -41.36 -2.83 7.34
C GLY A 17 -40.63 -2.43 6.08
N GLN A 18 -40.96 -1.25 5.55
CA GLN A 18 -40.09 -0.56 4.63
C GLN A 18 -38.79 -0.36 5.42
N THR A 19 -37.81 -1.22 5.18
CA THR A 19 -36.43 -0.89 5.50
C THR A 19 -36.10 0.29 4.61
N VAL A 20 -36.41 1.50 5.07
CA VAL A 20 -35.80 2.72 4.56
C VAL A 20 -34.33 2.50 4.85
N ALA A 21 -33.58 2.05 3.83
CA ALA A 21 -32.14 2.02 3.92
C ALA A 21 -31.74 3.44 4.28
N ALA A 22 -31.27 3.64 5.52
CA ALA A 22 -30.90 4.96 6.01
C ALA A 22 -29.92 5.55 5.00
N GLN A 23 -30.35 6.60 4.30
CA GLN A 23 -29.54 7.21 3.27
C GLN A 23 -28.25 7.69 3.94
N LYS A 24 -27.12 7.12 3.51
CA LYS A 24 -25.83 7.44 4.12
C LYS A 24 -25.56 8.94 3.97
N LYS A 25 -24.92 9.51 5.01
CA LYS A 25 -24.62 10.94 5.08
C LYS A 25 -23.82 11.39 3.87
N THR A 26 -24.05 12.63 3.43
CA THR A 26 -23.16 13.28 2.47
C THR A 26 -21.86 13.65 3.16
N ILE A 27 -20.73 13.29 2.55
CA ILE A 27 -19.38 13.61 3.02
C ILE A 27 -18.78 14.67 2.09
N THR A 28 -18.12 15.66 2.69
CA THR A 28 -17.29 16.60 1.95
C THR A 28 -15.89 16.03 1.80
N PHE A 29 -15.37 16.03 0.58
CA PHE A 29 -14.05 15.49 0.25
C PHE A 29 -13.26 16.52 -0.57
N CYS A 30 -12.08 16.90 -0.09
CA CYS A 30 -11.16 17.77 -0.82
C CYS A 30 -9.98 16.91 -1.28
N GLY A 31 -9.94 16.61 -2.58
CA GLY A 31 -8.91 15.78 -3.21
C GLY A 31 -9.45 14.92 -4.35
N SER A 32 -8.56 14.10 -4.91
CA SER A 32 -8.78 13.36 -6.15
C SER A 32 -9.80 12.24 -5.97
N THR A 33 -10.66 12.08 -6.98
CA THR A 33 -11.57 10.94 -7.05
C THR A 33 -10.85 9.62 -7.30
N GLN A 34 -9.57 9.63 -7.65
CA GLN A 34 -8.75 8.42 -7.81
C GLN A 34 -8.05 7.99 -6.52
N ASN A 35 -8.18 8.76 -5.43
CA ASN A 35 -7.61 8.44 -4.13
C ASN A 35 -8.27 7.18 -3.52
N ASP A 36 -7.50 6.32 -2.84
CA ASP A 36 -8.03 5.07 -2.30
C ASP A 36 -9.09 5.30 -1.22
N LEU A 37 -8.96 6.35 -0.39
CA LEU A 37 -10.00 6.71 0.58
C LEU A 37 -11.29 7.15 -0.10
N TYR A 38 -11.21 7.92 -1.18
CA TYR A 38 -12.40 8.29 -1.97
C TYR A 38 -13.12 7.05 -2.48
N GLN A 39 -12.38 6.13 -3.11
CA GLN A 39 -12.92 4.88 -3.63
C GLN A 39 -13.51 4.01 -2.51
N LEU A 40 -12.86 3.98 -1.34
CA LEU A 40 -13.33 3.24 -0.18
C LEU A 40 -14.67 3.79 0.33
N LEU A 41 -14.76 5.11 0.53
CA LEU A 41 -15.98 5.76 0.99
C LEU A 41 -17.14 5.58 0.00
N LYS A 42 -16.86 5.73 -1.31
CA LYS A 42 -17.85 5.47 -2.36
C LYS A 42 -18.31 4.01 -2.35
N GLY A 43 -17.39 3.06 -2.26
CA GLY A 43 -17.69 1.62 -2.18
C GLY A 43 -18.45 1.22 -0.92
N GLN A 44 -18.31 1.99 0.17
CA GLN A 44 -19.12 1.85 1.38
C GLN A 44 -20.52 2.47 1.23
N GLY A 45 -20.82 3.16 0.13
CA GLY A 45 -22.13 3.72 -0.20
C GLY A 45 -22.38 5.15 0.29
N TYR A 46 -21.35 5.90 0.67
CA TYR A 46 -21.51 7.32 1.02
C TYR A 46 -21.63 8.19 -0.24
N THR A 47 -22.44 9.26 -0.16
CA THR A 47 -22.45 10.30 -1.19
C THR A 47 -21.32 11.28 -0.93
N LEU A 48 -20.43 11.46 -1.91
CA LEU A 48 -19.26 12.33 -1.79
C LEU A 48 -19.47 13.62 -2.60
N LYS A 49 -19.33 14.77 -1.95
CA LYS A 49 -19.22 16.08 -2.61
C LYS A 49 -17.76 16.50 -2.64
N THR A 50 -17.21 16.64 -3.84
CA THR A 50 -15.80 16.97 -4.04
C THR A 50 -15.60 18.47 -4.18
N TYR A 51 -14.51 18.97 -3.60
CA TYR A 51 -14.09 20.37 -3.70
C TYR A 51 -12.61 20.43 -4.09
N PRO A 52 -12.19 21.40 -4.92
CA PRO A 52 -10.79 21.60 -5.26
C PRO A 52 -10.01 22.36 -4.18
N ASP A 53 -10.73 23.04 -3.27
CA ASP A 53 -10.15 23.95 -2.27
C ASP A 53 -10.66 23.65 -0.85
N ILE A 54 -9.75 23.76 0.12
CA ILE A 54 -10.01 23.47 1.54
C ILE A 54 -11.02 24.46 2.15
N THR A 55 -10.92 25.74 1.79
CA THR A 55 -11.81 26.80 2.30
C THR A 55 -13.23 26.54 1.82
N GLU A 56 -13.40 26.28 0.53
CA GLU A 56 -14.71 25.96 -0.05
C GLU A 56 -15.31 24.69 0.56
N ALA A 57 -14.49 23.65 0.77
CA ALA A 57 -14.91 22.42 1.43
C ALA A 57 -15.48 22.70 2.84
N ILE A 58 -14.76 23.44 3.68
CA ILE A 58 -15.18 23.78 5.05
C ILE A 58 -16.43 24.69 5.03
N HIS A 59 -16.48 25.67 4.14
CA HIS A 59 -17.60 26.60 4.03
C HIS A 59 -18.88 25.98 3.46
N SER A 60 -18.77 25.01 2.57
CA SER A 60 -19.91 24.33 1.97
C SER A 60 -20.45 23.18 2.81
N THR A 61 -19.68 22.72 3.80
CA THR A 61 -20.11 21.63 4.70
C THR A 61 -21.17 22.13 5.67
N ALA A 62 -22.27 21.37 5.78
CA ALA A 62 -23.34 21.62 6.74
C ALA A 62 -22.87 21.36 8.18
N SER A 63 -23.50 22.01 9.15
CA SER A 63 -23.16 21.86 10.57
C SER A 63 -23.23 20.40 11.02
N GLY A 64 -22.25 19.97 11.80
CA GLY A 64 -22.08 18.59 12.23
C GLY A 64 -21.61 17.65 11.12
N GLY A 65 -21.19 18.17 9.96
CA GLY A 65 -20.72 17.37 8.82
C GLY A 65 -19.29 16.83 8.99
N ALA A 66 -18.95 15.88 8.11
CA ALA A 66 -17.62 15.27 8.02
C ALA A 66 -16.87 15.82 6.81
N VAL A 67 -15.59 16.18 7.00
CA VAL A 67 -14.72 16.71 5.96
C VAL A 67 -13.42 15.91 5.91
N PHE A 68 -13.06 15.43 4.73
CA PHE A 68 -11.76 14.79 4.48
C PHE A 68 -10.94 15.69 3.55
N LEU A 69 -9.78 16.13 4.02
CA LEU A 69 -8.81 16.93 3.28
C LEU A 69 -7.58 16.04 3.02
N VAL A 70 -7.48 15.48 1.80
CA VAL A 70 -6.39 14.57 1.43
C VAL A 70 -5.33 15.27 0.58
N SER A 71 -4.11 14.73 0.54
CA SER A 71 -2.98 15.35 -0.15
C SER A 71 -2.68 14.71 -1.51
N ASP A 72 -3.31 15.24 -2.57
CA ASP A 72 -3.12 14.72 -3.94
C ASP A 72 -1.70 14.91 -4.48
N SER A 73 -0.98 15.93 -4.01
CA SER A 73 0.39 16.22 -4.43
C SER A 73 1.44 15.44 -3.65
N TYR A 74 1.05 14.60 -2.70
CA TYR A 74 1.96 13.85 -1.85
C TYR A 74 3.00 13.07 -2.69
N PRO A 75 4.31 13.16 -2.36
CA PRO A 75 4.91 13.75 -1.15
C PRO A 75 5.27 15.23 -1.25
N LYS A 76 4.96 15.89 -2.37
CA LYS A 76 5.15 17.33 -2.49
C LYS A 76 4.15 18.06 -1.59
N VAL A 77 4.68 18.88 -0.70
CA VAL A 77 3.88 19.75 0.17
C VAL A 77 3.18 20.81 -0.68
N SER A 78 1.84 20.81 -0.67
CA SER A 78 1.06 21.82 -1.39
C SER A 78 1.15 23.17 -0.69
N ASN A 79 1.26 24.26 -1.47
CA ASN A 79 1.19 25.61 -0.90
C ASN A 79 -0.20 25.96 -0.37
N GLN A 80 -1.24 25.22 -0.80
CA GLN A 80 -2.63 25.45 -0.42
C GLN A 80 -3.09 24.56 0.74
N SER A 81 -2.26 23.63 1.23
CA SER A 81 -2.64 22.70 2.32
C SER A 81 -2.46 23.28 3.74
N GLY A 82 -2.47 24.61 3.89
CA GLY A 82 -2.36 25.27 5.19
C GLY A 82 -3.70 25.35 5.91
N ILE A 83 -3.76 24.92 7.17
CA ILE A 83 -4.96 25.00 8.02
C ILE A 83 -4.81 26.18 8.98
N THR A 84 -5.47 27.28 8.67
CA THR A 84 -5.41 28.53 9.46
C THR A 84 -6.40 28.52 10.63
N GLU A 85 -6.19 29.41 11.61
CA GLU A 85 -7.11 29.56 12.74
C GLU A 85 -8.52 29.98 12.29
N ALA A 86 -8.64 30.77 11.22
CA ALA A 86 -9.94 31.14 10.66
C ALA A 86 -10.71 29.92 10.13
N LEU A 87 -10.03 28.98 9.46
CA LEU A 87 -10.63 27.73 9.01
C LEU A 87 -11.03 26.84 10.19
N LEU A 88 -10.17 26.73 11.21
CA LEU A 88 -10.48 25.99 12.43
C LEU A 88 -11.65 26.61 13.19
N ALA A 89 -11.73 27.93 13.31
CA ALA A 89 -12.86 28.63 13.92
C ALA A 89 -14.16 28.37 13.16
N SER A 90 -14.13 28.43 11.83
CA SER A 90 -15.28 28.09 10.97
C SER A 90 -15.73 26.64 11.19
N ALA A 91 -14.78 25.70 11.23
CA ALA A 91 -15.05 24.30 11.51
C ALA A 91 -15.65 24.08 12.92
N ARG A 92 -15.12 24.74 13.95
CA ARG A 92 -15.64 24.66 15.34
C ARG A 92 -17.04 25.24 15.46
N ASN A 93 -17.31 26.40 14.86
CA ASN A 93 -18.65 27.03 14.86
C ASN A 93 -19.70 26.11 14.24
N LYS A 94 -19.32 25.40 13.18
CA LYS A 94 -20.17 24.41 12.51
C LYS A 94 -20.11 23.02 13.15
N LYS A 95 -19.32 22.80 14.20
CA LYS A 95 -19.09 21.48 14.83
C LYS A 95 -18.68 20.40 13.82
N LEU A 96 -17.83 20.77 12.85
CA LEU A 96 -17.32 19.84 11.85
C LEU A 96 -16.32 18.86 12.48
N ARG A 97 -16.21 17.68 11.87
CA ARG A 97 -15.17 16.69 12.18
C ARG A 97 -14.30 16.50 10.96
N LEU A 98 -13.00 16.66 11.13
CA LEU A 98 -12.04 16.76 10.04
C LEU A 98 -11.04 15.61 10.09
N TYR A 99 -10.73 15.05 8.92
CA TYR A 99 -9.46 14.37 8.68
C TYR A 99 -8.60 15.28 7.80
N VAL A 100 -7.39 15.59 8.27
CA VAL A 100 -6.44 16.45 7.57
C VAL A 100 -5.17 15.68 7.29
N GLU A 101 -4.78 15.62 6.02
CA GLU A 101 -3.62 14.87 5.58
C GLU A 101 -2.51 15.78 5.08
N TYR A 102 -1.31 15.54 5.58
CA TYR A 102 -0.05 16.14 5.16
C TYR A 102 -0.13 17.68 4.99
N PRO A 103 -0.63 18.41 6.01
CA PRO A 103 -0.81 19.85 5.91
C PRO A 103 0.54 20.56 5.92
N LYS A 104 0.70 21.58 5.07
CA LYS A 104 1.90 22.43 5.07
C LYS A 104 2.09 23.15 6.40
N SER A 105 0.98 23.58 6.99
CA SER A 105 0.92 24.27 8.27
C SER A 105 -0.42 23.99 8.94
N PHE A 106 -0.46 24.06 10.26
CA PHE A 106 -1.68 23.88 11.05
C PHE A 106 -1.61 24.81 12.26
N SER A 107 -2.63 25.62 12.50
CA SER A 107 -2.62 26.58 13.60
C SER A 107 -2.49 25.87 14.96
N GLY A 108 -1.55 26.34 15.78
CA GLY A 108 -1.21 25.71 17.07
C GLY A 108 -0.14 24.62 16.99
N LEU A 109 0.36 24.27 15.80
CA LEU A 109 1.43 23.28 15.63
C LEU A 109 2.68 23.90 15.00
N ASN A 110 3.84 23.53 15.52
CA ASN A 110 5.14 23.87 14.93
C ASN A 110 5.60 22.76 13.97
N ILE A 111 5.08 22.78 12.75
CA ILE A 111 5.40 21.78 11.72
C ILE A 111 6.70 22.19 11.01
N ASN A 112 7.68 21.29 11.00
CA ASN A 112 8.90 21.49 10.23
C ASN A 112 8.59 21.31 8.73
N PRO A 113 8.87 22.33 7.88
CA PRO A 113 8.51 22.30 6.47
C PRO A 113 9.39 21.36 5.62
N SER A 114 10.46 20.80 6.19
CA SER A 114 11.36 19.86 5.53
C SER A 114 10.91 18.42 5.79
N PRO A 115 10.32 17.73 4.79
CA PRO A 115 9.90 16.35 4.98
C PRO A 115 11.09 15.42 5.20
N VAL A 116 10.89 14.41 6.04
CA VAL A 116 11.82 13.31 6.24
C VAL A 116 11.36 12.14 5.38
N GLU A 117 12.21 11.70 4.44
CA GLU A 117 12.05 10.44 3.72
C GLU A 117 12.38 9.27 4.66
N THR A 118 11.56 8.24 4.61
CA THR A 118 11.67 7.07 5.47
C THR A 118 12.25 5.90 4.69
N ARG A 119 13.05 5.07 5.34
CA ARG A 119 13.70 3.93 4.69
C ARG A 119 13.42 2.63 5.41
N LEU A 120 13.68 2.62 6.72
CA LEU A 120 13.59 1.42 7.56
C LEU A 120 12.60 1.60 8.71
N GLU A 121 12.07 2.81 8.88
CA GLU A 121 11.09 3.13 9.88
C GLU A 121 9.74 2.46 9.57
N ARG A 122 8.99 2.16 10.63
CA ARG A 122 7.67 1.54 10.57
C ARG A 122 6.70 2.38 11.39
N GLY A 123 5.41 2.32 11.03
CA GLY A 123 4.38 2.89 11.87
C GLY A 123 4.26 2.05 13.15
N VAL A 124 4.42 2.67 14.31
CA VAL A 124 4.28 2.04 15.62
C VAL A 124 3.04 2.63 16.28
N VAL A 125 2.09 1.76 16.59
CA VAL A 125 0.87 2.15 17.30
C VAL A 125 1.24 2.48 18.75
N THR A 126 0.90 3.67 19.22
CA THR A 126 1.21 4.13 20.59
C THR A 126 -0.03 4.26 21.47
N SER A 127 -1.22 4.25 20.87
CA SER A 127 -2.49 4.41 21.56
C SER A 127 -3.33 3.12 21.63
N ASN A 128 -4.20 3.04 22.66
CA ASN A 128 -5.21 1.99 22.80
C ASN A 128 -6.52 2.29 22.03
N GLU A 129 -6.63 3.47 21.41
CA GLU A 129 -7.85 3.94 20.73
C GLU A 129 -8.31 3.05 19.56
N PHE A 130 -7.40 2.28 18.95
CA PHE A 130 -7.73 1.36 17.85
C PHE A 130 -8.41 0.06 18.31
N GLY A 131 -8.59 -0.13 19.62
CA GLY A 131 -9.24 -1.29 20.21
C GLY A 131 -8.37 -2.56 20.22
N SER A 132 -8.95 -3.68 20.65
CA SER A 132 -8.22 -4.92 20.92
C SER A 132 -7.56 -5.57 19.70
N LYS A 133 -7.99 -5.20 18.49
CA LYS A 133 -7.46 -5.72 17.21
C LYS A 133 -6.15 -5.05 16.78
N LEU A 134 -5.84 -3.87 17.31
CA LEU A 134 -4.61 -3.15 16.99
C LEU A 134 -4.09 -2.48 18.26
N LYS A 135 -3.30 -3.25 19.03
CA LYS A 135 -2.80 -2.84 20.35
C LYS A 135 -1.57 -1.92 20.21
N PRO A 136 -1.21 -1.16 21.26
CA PRO A 136 0.08 -0.49 21.32
C PRO A 136 1.25 -1.43 20.98
N MET A 137 2.28 -0.86 20.37
CA MET A 137 3.45 -1.50 19.78
C MET A 137 3.20 -2.34 18.53
N SER A 138 1.96 -2.47 18.04
CA SER A 138 1.72 -3.10 16.74
C SER A 138 2.41 -2.32 15.61
N LEU A 139 2.95 -3.03 14.62
CA LEU A 139 3.68 -2.45 13.50
C LEU A 139 2.84 -2.33 12.23
N LEU A 140 3.04 -1.23 11.52
CA LEU A 140 2.49 -0.92 10.21
C LEU A 140 3.64 -0.70 9.24
N GLY A 141 3.60 -1.38 8.10
CA GLY A 141 4.40 -1.10 6.92
C GLY A 141 3.82 0.09 6.16
N ILE A 142 4.44 1.27 6.35
CA ILE A 142 4.12 2.50 5.62
C ILE A 142 5.35 2.78 4.75
N HIS A 143 5.33 2.27 3.51
CA HIS A 143 6.53 2.14 2.69
C HIS A 143 7.01 3.47 2.12
N ASN A 144 8.31 3.74 2.26
CA ASN A 144 9.04 4.91 1.73
C ASN A 144 8.21 6.21 1.80
N CYS A 145 7.57 6.43 2.94
CA CYS A 145 6.71 7.58 3.14
C CYS A 145 7.55 8.81 3.51
N TYR A 146 6.97 9.98 3.27
CA TYR A 146 7.50 11.27 3.69
C TYR A 146 6.69 11.76 4.88
N VAL A 147 7.36 12.20 5.92
CA VAL A 147 6.73 12.73 7.14
C VAL A 147 7.13 14.17 7.33
N LEU A 148 6.17 15.04 7.61
CA LEU A 148 6.42 16.41 8.06
C LEU A 148 6.60 16.39 9.59
N PRO A 149 7.82 16.63 10.12
CA PRO A 149 8.06 16.48 11.55
C PRO A 149 7.26 17.48 12.39
N VAL A 150 6.64 16.99 13.46
CA VAL A 150 5.96 17.78 14.48
C VAL A 150 6.03 17.05 15.82
N GLU A 151 6.20 17.83 16.89
CA GLU A 151 6.14 17.33 18.25
C GLU A 151 4.73 17.55 18.80
N VAL A 152 4.09 16.47 19.23
CA VAL A 152 2.77 16.49 19.85
C VAL A 152 2.74 15.54 21.03
N PRO A 153 1.95 15.85 22.07
CA PRO A 153 1.67 14.88 23.12
C PRO A 153 0.84 13.72 22.56
N ASP A 154 1.06 12.52 23.11
CA ASP A 154 0.23 11.34 22.93
C ASP A 154 -0.21 11.04 21.48
N PRO A 155 0.74 10.91 20.53
CA PRO A 155 0.39 10.49 19.17
C PRO A 155 -0.32 9.13 19.18
N LEU A 156 -1.22 8.91 18.22
CA LEU A 156 -1.88 7.62 18.02
C LEU A 156 -0.95 6.61 17.35
N ILE A 157 -0.17 7.10 16.39
CA ILE A 157 0.85 6.35 15.65
C ILE A 157 2.07 7.25 15.51
N VAL A 158 3.24 6.69 15.78
CA VAL A 158 4.53 7.31 15.46
C VAL A 158 5.22 6.51 14.35
N LEU A 159 6.20 7.11 13.71
CA LEU A 159 7.10 6.42 12.81
C LEU A 159 8.48 6.29 13.45
N ALA A 160 8.98 5.05 13.56
CA ALA A 160 10.25 4.77 14.25
C ALA A 160 10.97 3.57 13.63
N LYS A 161 12.30 3.54 13.75
CA LYS A 161 13.11 2.37 13.40
C LYS A 161 13.16 1.43 14.59
N VAL A 162 12.40 0.35 14.53
CA VAL A 162 12.21 -0.61 15.63
C VAL A 162 12.51 -2.03 15.18
N VAL A 163 12.80 -2.91 16.14
CA VAL A 163 12.99 -4.34 15.89
C VAL A 163 11.67 -5.09 16.06
N GLY A 164 11.37 -5.97 15.10
CA GLY A 164 10.24 -6.88 15.13
C GLY A 164 9.53 -6.97 13.78
N PHE A 165 8.52 -7.83 13.70
CA PHE A 165 7.77 -8.09 12.45
C PHE A 165 6.37 -7.49 12.49
N ASP A 166 5.57 -7.91 13.46
CA ASP A 166 4.20 -7.47 13.73
C ASP A 166 4.10 -6.56 14.97
N ARG A 167 5.12 -6.57 15.84
CA ARG A 167 5.22 -5.74 17.04
C ARG A 167 6.62 -5.15 17.21
N ALA A 168 6.74 -3.96 17.81
CA ALA A 168 8.00 -3.42 18.31
C ALA A 168 8.40 -4.17 19.61
N GLU A 169 9.34 -5.10 19.52
CA GLU A 169 9.67 -6.01 20.63
C GLU A 169 10.36 -5.30 21.79
N TYR A 170 11.19 -4.31 21.48
CA TYR A 170 11.94 -3.53 22.47
C TYR A 170 11.32 -2.17 22.78
N GLY A 171 10.08 -1.93 22.34
CA GLY A 171 9.39 -0.66 22.56
C GLY A 171 9.99 0.52 21.79
N LEU A 172 9.84 1.72 22.36
CA LEU A 172 10.28 2.99 21.78
C LEU A 172 11.31 3.73 22.66
N ASP A 173 11.75 3.10 23.75
CA ASP A 173 12.70 3.72 24.68
C ASP A 173 13.98 4.11 23.95
N SER A 174 14.43 5.35 24.16
CA SER A 174 15.60 5.93 23.49
C SER A 174 15.58 5.84 21.95
N THR A 175 14.41 5.62 21.34
CA THR A 175 14.26 5.49 19.89
C THR A 175 13.76 6.79 19.31
N LYS A 176 14.48 7.35 18.33
CA LYS A 176 14.00 8.51 17.59
C LYS A 176 12.72 8.14 16.83
N PHE A 177 11.68 8.93 17.01
CA PHE A 177 10.43 8.76 16.30
C PHE A 177 9.90 10.09 15.75
N TYR A 178 8.94 9.99 14.83
CA TYR A 178 8.21 11.12 14.27
C TYR A 178 6.72 10.90 14.47
N SER A 179 6.00 11.90 14.98
CA SER A 179 4.54 11.83 15.11
C SER A 179 3.90 11.66 13.73
N LEU A 180 3.10 10.62 13.55
CA LEU A 180 2.51 10.29 12.25
C LEU A 180 1.01 10.56 12.22
N LEU A 181 0.25 10.06 13.19
CA LEU A 181 -1.18 10.25 13.30
C LEU A 181 -1.53 10.66 14.72
N PHE A 182 -2.29 11.74 14.89
CA PHE A 182 -2.72 12.22 16.19
C PHE A 182 -4.05 12.98 16.08
N GLN A 183 -4.62 13.34 17.22
CA GLN A 183 -5.85 14.10 17.30
C GLN A 183 -5.61 15.42 18.02
N GLN A 184 -6.18 16.50 17.49
CA GLN A 184 -6.27 17.79 18.15
C GLN A 184 -7.72 18.28 18.02
N ASP A 185 -8.39 18.47 19.14
CA ASP A 185 -9.83 18.74 19.20
C ASP A 185 -10.66 17.70 18.40
N ASN A 186 -11.46 18.15 17.44
CA ASN A 186 -12.27 17.32 16.54
C ASN A 186 -11.57 17.05 15.18
N VAL A 187 -10.24 17.21 15.14
CA VAL A 187 -9.44 17.02 13.93
C VAL A 187 -8.48 15.85 14.12
N ILE A 188 -8.55 14.88 13.22
CA ILE A 188 -7.53 13.84 13.09
C ILE A 188 -6.53 14.30 12.04
N ILE A 189 -5.25 14.33 12.40
CA ILE A 189 -4.18 14.88 11.58
C ILE A 189 -3.18 13.78 11.26
N SER A 190 -2.92 13.57 9.97
CA SER A 190 -1.87 12.68 9.48
C SER A 190 -0.71 13.51 8.92
N MET A 191 0.50 13.29 9.42
CA MET A 191 1.73 13.93 8.94
C MET A 191 2.38 13.19 7.78
N THR A 192 1.66 12.24 7.18
CA THR A 192 2.03 11.53 5.95
C THR A 192 0.79 11.25 5.10
N GLY A 193 0.96 10.76 3.87
CA GLY A 193 -0.12 10.35 2.98
C GLY A 193 -0.65 8.96 3.33
N LEU A 194 -1.61 8.86 4.25
CA LEU A 194 -2.25 7.58 4.62
C LEU A 194 -3.35 7.16 3.64
N SER A 195 -3.97 8.11 2.94
CA SER A 195 -5.17 7.93 2.13
C SER A 195 -4.93 7.13 0.84
N ASN A 196 -3.67 6.95 0.43
CA ASN A 196 -3.24 6.14 -0.70
C ASN A 196 -2.81 4.72 -0.26
N PHE A 197 -3.47 4.17 0.76
CA PHE A 197 -3.03 2.93 1.42
C PHE A 197 -2.97 1.71 0.51
N ALA A 198 -3.85 1.60 -0.50
CA ALA A 198 -3.84 0.46 -1.41
C ALA A 198 -2.78 0.66 -2.50
N LYS A 199 -2.69 1.86 -3.07
CA LYS A 199 -1.71 2.23 -4.10
C LYS A 199 -0.30 2.10 -3.54
N ALA A 200 -0.04 2.68 -2.37
CA ALA A 200 1.26 2.63 -1.67
C ALA A 200 1.53 1.28 -0.98
N ARG A 201 0.60 0.32 -1.09
CA ARG A 201 0.71 -1.06 -0.58
C ARG A 201 0.98 -1.14 0.93
N TYR A 202 0.36 -0.26 1.71
CA TYR A 202 0.52 -0.29 3.16
C TYR A 202 -0.01 -1.60 3.74
N GLY A 203 0.66 -2.11 4.77
CA GLY A 203 0.30 -3.37 5.39
C GLY A 203 0.65 -3.43 6.88
N PRO A 204 0.30 -4.52 7.57
CA PRO A 204 -0.62 -5.57 7.14
C PRO A 204 -2.04 -5.03 6.87
N ASN A 205 -2.75 -5.59 5.88
CA ASN A 205 -4.06 -5.08 5.43
C ASN A 205 -5.07 -4.90 6.58
N GLU A 206 -5.21 -5.88 7.47
CA GLU A 206 -6.16 -5.79 8.58
C GLU A 206 -5.78 -4.70 9.60
N SER A 207 -4.49 -4.50 9.85
CA SER A 207 -4.01 -3.43 10.75
C SER A 207 -4.28 -2.06 10.15
N VAL A 208 -3.96 -1.85 8.86
CA VAL A 208 -4.24 -0.59 8.14
C VAL A 208 -5.76 -0.35 8.05
N LYS A 209 -6.54 -1.40 7.81
CA LYS A 209 -8.01 -1.34 7.85
C LYS A 209 -8.54 -0.94 9.23
N GLN A 210 -7.91 -1.39 10.31
CA GLN A 210 -8.30 -1.01 11.67
C GLN A 210 -8.00 0.47 11.94
N VAL A 211 -6.85 0.98 11.49
CA VAL A 211 -6.54 2.43 11.55
C VAL A 211 -7.61 3.24 10.81
N TRP A 212 -7.94 2.84 9.57
CA TRP A 212 -8.97 3.54 8.80
C TRP A 212 -10.36 3.40 9.39
N THR A 213 -10.70 2.25 9.97
CA THR A 213 -11.97 2.06 10.69
C THR A 213 -12.10 3.06 11.83
N TYR A 214 -11.01 3.24 12.62
CA TYR A 214 -10.97 4.25 13.67
C TYR A 214 -11.15 5.67 13.12
N ILE A 215 -10.34 6.09 12.14
CA ILE A 215 -10.41 7.43 11.55
C ILE A 215 -11.83 7.72 11.04
N LEU A 216 -12.40 6.78 10.27
CA LEU A 216 -13.75 6.93 9.73
C LEU A 216 -14.81 6.97 10.82
N SER A 217 -14.72 6.12 11.85
CA SER A 217 -15.70 6.10 12.95
C SER A 217 -15.78 7.45 13.67
N LYS A 218 -14.63 8.08 13.91
CA LYS A 218 -14.53 9.38 14.58
C LYS A 218 -15.00 10.49 13.64
N THR A 219 -14.48 10.56 12.41
CA THR A 219 -14.81 11.65 11.48
C THR A 219 -16.28 11.63 11.05
N LEU A 220 -16.87 10.44 10.84
CA LEU A 220 -18.28 10.29 10.43
C LEU A 220 -19.28 10.31 11.60
N ALA A 221 -18.78 10.26 12.85
CA ALA A 221 -19.57 10.02 14.05
C ALA A 221 -20.43 8.74 13.93
N GLU A 222 -19.76 7.64 13.58
CA GLU A 222 -20.35 6.31 13.43
C GLU A 222 -19.52 5.30 14.26
N PRO A 223 -19.77 5.16 15.58
CA PRO A 223 -18.91 4.37 16.46
C PRO A 223 -18.89 2.87 16.13
N ASN A 224 -19.95 2.36 15.50
CA ASN A 224 -20.07 0.97 15.08
C ASN A 224 -19.71 0.77 13.59
N LEU A 225 -18.98 1.73 12.99
CA LEU A 225 -18.55 1.63 11.60
C LEU A 225 -17.67 0.41 11.41
N SER A 226 -17.98 -0.36 10.36
CA SER A 226 -17.17 -1.47 9.89
C SER A 226 -16.95 -1.35 8.40
N ILE A 227 -15.71 -1.47 7.98
CA ILE A 227 -15.32 -1.49 6.57
C ILE A 227 -15.62 -2.88 6.02
N LYS A 228 -16.60 -2.98 5.10
CA LYS A 228 -17.04 -4.25 4.52
C LYS A 228 -16.06 -4.75 3.46
N ASN A 229 -15.70 -3.87 2.53
CA ASN A 229 -14.80 -4.18 1.43
C ASN A 229 -13.50 -3.38 1.62
N TRP A 230 -12.37 -4.08 1.66
CA TRP A 230 -11.05 -3.45 1.70
C TRP A 230 -10.48 -3.36 0.29
N ILE A 231 -9.96 -2.20 -0.09
CA ILE A 231 -9.36 -2.01 -1.42
C ILE A 231 -7.97 -2.63 -1.41
N SER A 232 -7.70 -3.49 -2.39
CA SER A 232 -6.36 -4.02 -2.64
C SER A 232 -6.17 -4.27 -4.12
N TYR A 233 -5.03 -3.85 -4.66
CA TYR A 233 -4.67 -4.06 -6.07
C TYR A 233 -3.93 -5.38 -6.32
N VAL A 234 -3.61 -6.10 -5.24
CA VAL A 234 -3.01 -7.44 -5.29
C VAL A 234 -3.77 -8.36 -4.35
N THR A 235 -4.12 -9.55 -4.82
CA THR A 235 -4.84 -10.54 -4.03
C THR A 235 -4.23 -11.92 -4.22
N PRO A 236 -4.34 -12.80 -3.21
CA PRO A 236 -4.08 -14.22 -3.42
C PRO A 236 -4.95 -14.75 -4.56
N MET A 237 -4.40 -15.67 -5.36
CA MET A 237 -5.15 -16.29 -6.47
C MET A 237 -6.37 -17.08 -6.00
N TYR A 238 -6.31 -17.60 -4.77
CA TYR A 238 -7.39 -18.35 -4.13
C TYR A 238 -7.61 -17.84 -2.71
N GLY A 239 -8.87 -17.84 -2.26
CA GLY A 239 -9.23 -17.47 -0.91
C GLY A 239 -8.75 -18.46 0.15
N LYS A 240 -8.62 -18.02 1.41
CA LYS A 240 -8.17 -18.85 2.54
C LYS A 240 -8.95 -20.17 2.70
N ASN A 241 -10.26 -20.14 2.44
CA ASN A 241 -11.17 -21.27 2.60
C ASN A 241 -11.69 -21.80 1.26
N GLU A 242 -11.13 -21.34 0.14
CA GLU A 242 -11.55 -21.78 -1.19
C GLU A 242 -11.04 -23.20 -1.45
N HIS A 243 -11.91 -24.07 -1.99
CA HIS A 243 -11.48 -25.38 -2.44
C HIS A 243 -10.61 -25.23 -3.69
N LEU A 244 -9.34 -25.63 -3.59
CA LEU A 244 -8.41 -25.49 -4.70
C LEU A 244 -8.80 -26.43 -5.86
N PRO A 245 -8.84 -25.94 -7.11
CA PRO A 245 -9.06 -26.81 -8.26
C PRO A 245 -7.92 -27.85 -8.37
N THR A 246 -8.19 -28.99 -8.99
CA THR A 246 -7.21 -30.09 -9.13
C THR A 246 -5.93 -29.66 -9.85
N ASN A 247 -5.99 -28.64 -10.70
CA ASN A 247 -4.86 -28.07 -11.41
C ASN A 247 -4.21 -26.85 -10.71
N ALA A 248 -4.61 -26.50 -9.48
CA ALA A 248 -4.13 -25.30 -8.78
C ALA A 248 -2.60 -25.23 -8.69
N ARG A 249 -1.95 -26.36 -8.39
CA ARG A 249 -0.48 -26.48 -8.35
C ARG A 249 0.17 -26.23 -9.72
N LEU A 250 -0.38 -26.79 -10.79
CA LEU A 250 0.16 -26.55 -12.13
C LEU A 250 -0.02 -25.09 -12.56
N LYS A 251 -1.15 -24.49 -12.17
CA LYS A 251 -1.43 -23.06 -12.42
C LYS A 251 -0.50 -22.15 -11.62
N SER A 252 -0.17 -22.48 -10.36
CA SER A 252 0.79 -21.69 -9.58
C SER A 252 2.20 -21.76 -10.18
N ILE A 253 2.65 -22.94 -10.61
CA ILE A 253 3.93 -23.11 -11.32
C ILE A 253 3.94 -22.26 -12.60
N ARG A 254 2.90 -22.37 -13.43
CA ARG A 254 2.81 -21.60 -14.69
C ARG A 254 2.87 -20.09 -14.42
N LYS A 255 2.10 -19.60 -13.45
CA LYS A 255 2.06 -18.18 -13.08
C LYS A 255 3.37 -17.68 -12.48
N GLY A 256 4.06 -18.53 -11.72
CA GLY A 256 5.40 -18.24 -11.20
C GLY A 256 6.44 -18.08 -12.31
N ILE A 257 6.40 -18.90 -13.36
CA ILE A 257 7.31 -18.77 -14.51
C ILE A 257 6.94 -17.60 -15.41
N GLU A 258 5.65 -17.36 -15.64
CA GLU A 258 5.16 -16.20 -16.39
C GLU A 258 5.65 -14.88 -15.78
N TRP A 259 5.98 -14.84 -14.48
CA TRP A 259 6.53 -13.65 -13.82
C TRP A 259 7.84 -13.17 -14.45
N PHE A 260 8.76 -14.07 -14.80
CA PHE A 260 10.04 -13.68 -15.42
C PHE A 260 9.83 -12.96 -16.76
N ASP A 261 8.92 -13.50 -17.57
CA ASP A 261 8.56 -12.92 -18.86
C ASP A 261 7.73 -11.64 -18.72
N ASN A 262 6.75 -11.60 -17.81
CA ASN A 262 5.92 -10.41 -17.58
C ASN A 262 6.73 -9.25 -17.01
N GLY A 263 7.74 -9.53 -16.18
CA GLY A 263 8.66 -8.55 -15.63
C GLY A 263 9.76 -8.10 -16.60
N ARG A 264 9.88 -8.74 -17.77
CA ARG A 264 10.91 -8.48 -18.78
C ARG A 264 12.33 -8.66 -18.26
N PHE A 265 12.58 -9.72 -17.49
CA PHE A 265 13.88 -9.88 -16.82
C PHE A 265 14.95 -10.51 -17.71
N PHE A 266 14.57 -11.24 -18.76
CA PHE A 266 15.53 -11.87 -19.69
C PHE A 266 16.12 -10.83 -20.64
N VAL A 267 17.44 -10.63 -20.60
CA VAL A 267 18.11 -9.64 -21.43
C VAL A 267 17.90 -9.92 -22.90
N HIS A 268 17.36 -8.94 -23.62
CA HIS A 268 17.18 -8.97 -25.08
C HIS A 268 18.22 -8.05 -25.74
N PRO A 269 18.75 -8.40 -26.92
CA PRO A 269 19.72 -7.58 -27.65
C PRO A 269 19.30 -6.10 -27.80
N GLU A 270 18.02 -5.84 -28.06
CA GLU A 270 17.48 -4.48 -28.25
C GLU A 270 17.63 -3.55 -27.04
N TRP A 271 17.71 -4.09 -25.83
CA TRP A 271 17.86 -3.29 -24.61
C TRP A 271 19.11 -3.63 -23.82
N GLU A 272 20.04 -4.40 -24.39
CA GLU A 272 21.32 -4.75 -23.74
C GLU A 272 22.10 -3.50 -23.31
N ALA A 273 22.12 -2.45 -24.13
CA ALA A 273 22.75 -1.17 -23.80
C ALA A 273 22.12 -0.51 -22.56
N LEU A 274 20.79 -0.62 -22.41
CA LEU A 274 20.07 -0.11 -21.24
C LEU A 274 20.42 -0.90 -19.99
N TRP A 275 20.50 -2.23 -20.10
CA TRP A 275 20.98 -3.08 -19.01
C TRP A 275 22.39 -2.68 -18.58
N ARG A 276 23.34 -2.56 -19.52
CA ARG A 276 24.73 -2.16 -19.21
C ARG A 276 24.79 -0.80 -18.51
N LYS A 277 23.94 0.16 -18.94
CA LYS A 277 23.81 1.47 -18.30
C LYS A 277 23.39 1.35 -16.83
N TYR A 278 22.35 0.57 -16.51
CA TYR A 278 21.85 0.46 -15.14
C TYR A 278 22.63 -0.52 -14.27
N GLN A 279 23.26 -1.55 -14.85
CA GLN A 279 24.22 -2.40 -14.15
C GLN A 279 25.39 -1.58 -13.62
N GLY A 280 25.90 -0.65 -14.44
CA GLY A 280 27.00 0.24 -14.08
C GLY A 280 28.23 -0.55 -13.60
N ASP A 281 28.82 -0.10 -12.50
CA ASP A 281 29.95 -0.74 -11.81
C ASP A 281 29.51 -1.88 -10.86
N GLY A 282 28.20 -2.11 -10.69
CA GLY A 282 27.64 -3.06 -9.75
C GLY A 282 27.46 -2.56 -8.32
N THR A 283 27.76 -1.29 -8.01
CA THR A 283 27.59 -0.72 -6.65
C THR A 283 26.12 -0.48 -6.30
N MET A 284 25.35 0.06 -7.26
CA MET A 284 23.91 0.30 -7.11
C MET A 284 23.18 0.02 -8.44
N PRO A 285 23.07 -1.25 -8.87
CA PRO A 285 22.53 -1.59 -10.17
C PRO A 285 20.99 -1.49 -10.19
N ALA A 286 20.47 -0.27 -10.12
CA ALA A 286 19.05 0.04 -9.95
C ALA A 286 18.55 0.98 -11.05
N GLY A 287 17.34 0.72 -11.53
CA GLY A 287 16.70 1.55 -12.55
C GLY A 287 15.18 1.37 -12.57
N PRO A 288 14.47 2.10 -13.43
CA PRO A 288 13.03 1.88 -13.63
C PRO A 288 12.77 0.46 -14.16
N PRO A 289 11.57 -0.11 -13.91
CA PRO A 289 11.16 -1.34 -14.57
C PRO A 289 11.09 -1.14 -16.08
N LEU A 290 11.37 -2.21 -16.83
CA LEU A 290 11.25 -2.19 -18.28
C LEU A 290 9.78 -1.99 -18.70
N PRO A 291 9.48 -1.15 -19.70
CA PRO A 291 8.13 -1.02 -20.24
C PRO A 291 7.61 -2.34 -20.79
N ALA A 292 6.31 -2.62 -20.61
CA ALA A 292 5.69 -3.88 -21.04
C ALA A 292 5.82 -4.14 -22.56
N GLY A 293 5.98 -3.10 -23.38
CA GLY A 293 6.18 -3.21 -24.83
C GLY A 293 7.58 -3.67 -25.26
N MET A 294 8.56 -3.70 -24.35
CA MET A 294 9.92 -4.16 -24.67
C MET A 294 9.94 -5.68 -24.93
N PRO A 295 10.79 -6.17 -25.84
CA PRO A 295 10.95 -7.59 -26.11
C PRO A 295 11.60 -8.33 -24.94
N ASN A 296 11.30 -9.63 -24.83
CA ASN A 296 11.94 -10.55 -23.90
C ASN A 296 13.10 -11.29 -24.57
N GLY A 297 14.20 -11.41 -23.84
CA GLY A 297 15.26 -12.36 -24.20
C GLY A 297 14.83 -13.82 -24.06
N ASP A 298 15.65 -14.70 -24.63
CA ASP A 298 15.54 -16.15 -24.51
C ASP A 298 16.46 -16.73 -23.43
N GLY A 299 17.07 -15.88 -22.61
CA GLY A 299 18.04 -16.24 -21.57
C GLY A 299 19.48 -16.40 -22.06
N SER A 300 19.76 -16.29 -23.37
CA SER A 300 21.14 -16.39 -23.89
C SER A 300 22.05 -15.24 -23.45
N LEU A 301 21.48 -14.11 -23.05
CA LEU A 301 22.18 -12.95 -22.47
C LEU A 301 21.98 -12.83 -20.95
N GLY A 302 21.47 -13.87 -20.30
CA GLY A 302 21.19 -13.90 -18.87
C GLY A 302 19.85 -13.27 -18.47
N ILE A 303 19.62 -13.24 -17.16
CA ILE A 303 18.44 -12.68 -16.51
C ILE A 303 18.85 -11.73 -15.37
N ILE A 304 18.18 -10.59 -15.25
CA ILE A 304 18.41 -9.64 -14.14
C ILE A 304 17.68 -10.07 -12.85
N GLU A 305 18.11 -9.56 -11.70
CA GLU A 305 17.57 -9.92 -10.38
C GLU A 305 16.07 -9.61 -10.21
N GLY A 306 15.54 -8.56 -10.86
CA GLY A 306 14.12 -8.23 -10.83
C GLY A 306 13.78 -7.09 -9.85
N PRO A 307 12.59 -7.01 -9.24
CA PRO A 307 12.15 -5.86 -8.46
C PRO A 307 12.97 -5.63 -7.19
N MET A 308 13.26 -4.37 -6.86
CA MET A 308 13.87 -3.99 -5.59
C MET A 308 12.87 -4.08 -4.43
N SER A 309 13.35 -4.43 -3.24
CA SER A 309 12.52 -4.56 -2.03
C SER A 309 11.85 -3.25 -1.61
N THR A 310 12.45 -2.11 -1.92
CA THR A 310 11.85 -0.79 -1.61
C THR A 310 10.65 -0.54 -2.50
N ILE A 311 9.49 -0.38 -1.86
CA ILE A 311 8.26 0.15 -2.46
C ILE A 311 8.23 1.65 -2.20
N ASN A 312 8.11 2.44 -3.26
CA ASN A 312 8.00 3.90 -3.17
C ASN A 312 6.63 4.31 -2.62
N TYR A 313 6.52 5.55 -2.17
CA TYR A 313 5.28 6.15 -1.66
C TYR A 313 4.06 6.04 -2.60
N ASP A 314 4.29 5.85 -3.91
CA ASP A 314 3.26 5.72 -4.93
C ASP A 314 2.99 4.28 -5.35
N GLY A 315 3.60 3.30 -4.68
CA GLY A 315 3.50 1.88 -4.98
C GLY A 315 4.42 1.40 -6.10
N SER A 316 5.22 2.28 -6.72
CA SER A 316 6.21 1.89 -7.71
C SER A 316 7.40 1.18 -7.04
N GLN A 317 8.09 0.35 -7.82
CA GLN A 317 9.33 -0.30 -7.42
C GLN A 317 10.33 -0.19 -8.56
N GLN A 318 11.59 0.07 -8.22
CA GLN A 318 12.68 -0.03 -9.17
C GLN A 318 12.96 -1.50 -9.51
N SER A 319 13.62 -1.73 -10.64
CA SER A 319 14.24 -3.01 -10.96
C SER A 319 15.74 -2.97 -10.65
N ARG A 320 16.23 -4.08 -10.12
CA ARG A 320 17.63 -4.37 -9.91
C ARG A 320 18.16 -5.05 -11.16
N TYR A 321 19.01 -4.33 -11.89
CA TYR A 321 19.62 -4.76 -13.15
C TYR A 321 20.85 -5.64 -12.93
N TRP A 322 21.06 -6.12 -11.71
CA TRP A 322 22.24 -6.91 -11.35
C TRP A 322 22.23 -8.26 -12.05
N MET A 323 23.29 -8.54 -12.80
CA MET A 323 23.61 -9.87 -13.33
C MET A 323 24.41 -10.67 -12.28
N ARG A 324 23.76 -11.60 -11.59
CA ARG A 324 24.39 -12.46 -10.57
C ARG A 324 24.27 -13.94 -10.89
N ALA A 325 25.23 -14.72 -10.41
CA ALA A 325 25.32 -16.15 -10.66
C ALA A 325 24.15 -16.94 -10.02
N ASP A 326 23.83 -16.62 -8.77
CA ASP A 326 22.71 -17.22 -8.04
C ASP A 326 21.38 -16.96 -8.76
N VAL A 327 21.16 -15.74 -9.23
CA VAL A 327 19.99 -15.37 -10.03
C VAL A 327 19.85 -16.22 -11.30
N GLN A 328 20.94 -16.47 -12.04
CA GLN A 328 20.87 -17.33 -13.24
C GLN A 328 20.52 -18.78 -12.86
N GLY A 329 21.17 -19.30 -11.82
CA GLY A 329 20.99 -20.68 -11.36
C GLY A 329 19.57 -20.93 -10.84
N GLU A 330 19.05 -20.05 -9.98
CA GLU A 330 17.71 -20.15 -9.41
C GLU A 330 16.62 -20.03 -10.48
N ALA A 331 16.75 -19.06 -11.40
CA ALA A 331 15.81 -18.91 -12.51
C ALA A 331 15.86 -20.11 -13.46
N SER A 332 17.05 -20.62 -13.78
CA SER A 332 17.20 -21.82 -14.61
C SER A 332 16.56 -23.05 -13.96
N MET A 333 16.80 -23.28 -12.67
CA MET A 333 16.18 -24.37 -11.93
C MET A 333 14.65 -24.29 -12.00
N ALA A 334 14.08 -23.11 -11.75
CA ALA A 334 12.64 -22.90 -11.84
C ALA A 334 12.10 -23.20 -13.24
N LEU A 335 12.76 -22.70 -14.28
CA LEU A 335 12.39 -22.93 -15.69
C LEU A 335 12.52 -24.41 -16.09
N ALA A 336 13.58 -25.10 -15.68
CA ALA A 336 13.79 -26.51 -15.98
C ALA A 336 12.70 -27.38 -15.30
N ALA A 337 12.43 -27.13 -14.02
CA ALA A 337 11.39 -27.81 -13.27
C ALA A 337 10.01 -27.61 -13.91
N ALA A 338 9.66 -26.38 -14.26
CA ALA A 338 8.40 -26.07 -14.93
C ALA A 338 8.34 -26.62 -16.36
N GLY A 339 9.44 -26.55 -17.12
CA GLY A 339 9.54 -27.11 -18.46
C GLY A 339 9.32 -28.62 -18.49
N ARG A 340 9.80 -29.33 -17.47
CA ARG A 340 9.50 -30.76 -17.28
C ARG A 340 8.03 -30.99 -16.92
N VAL A 341 7.54 -30.34 -15.85
CA VAL A 341 6.20 -30.58 -15.31
C VAL A 341 5.08 -30.15 -16.27
N LEU A 342 5.28 -29.07 -17.01
CA LEU A 342 4.31 -28.52 -17.96
C LEU A 342 4.55 -28.98 -19.41
N ASN A 343 5.54 -29.86 -19.63
CA ASN A 343 6.00 -30.29 -20.95
C ASN A 343 6.23 -29.12 -21.93
N ASN A 344 6.87 -28.05 -21.45
CA ASN A 344 7.08 -26.83 -22.22
C ASN A 344 8.54 -26.77 -22.72
N PRO A 345 8.80 -26.95 -24.03
CA PRO A 345 10.15 -26.95 -24.59
C PRO A 345 10.81 -25.57 -24.53
N THR A 346 10.03 -24.47 -24.62
CA THR A 346 10.56 -23.11 -24.50
C THR A 346 11.16 -22.86 -23.12
N TYR A 347 10.51 -23.33 -22.04
CA TYR A 347 11.07 -23.20 -20.69
C TYR A 347 12.35 -23.99 -20.51
N LYS A 348 12.41 -25.23 -21.04
CA LYS A 348 13.64 -26.03 -21.04
C LYS A 348 14.77 -25.30 -21.77
N LYS A 349 14.48 -24.74 -22.94
CA LYS A 349 15.48 -24.02 -23.74
C LYS A 349 16.00 -22.78 -23.03
N LYS A 350 15.13 -21.97 -22.40
CA LYS A 350 15.58 -20.83 -21.58
C LYS A 350 16.44 -21.27 -20.39
N ALA A 351 16.07 -22.37 -19.72
CA ALA A 351 16.85 -22.91 -18.62
C ALA A 351 18.28 -23.30 -19.06
N GLU A 352 18.40 -23.99 -20.19
CA GLU A 352 19.69 -24.33 -20.82
C GLU A 352 20.49 -23.07 -21.14
N ASN A 353 19.87 -22.10 -21.81
CA ASN A 353 20.52 -20.85 -22.19
C ASN A 353 21.06 -20.08 -20.98
N LEU A 354 20.33 -20.02 -19.86
CA LEU A 354 20.81 -19.36 -18.64
C LEU A 354 22.01 -20.05 -18.01
N ILE A 355 22.03 -21.39 -17.99
CA ILE A 355 23.19 -22.14 -17.48
C ILE A 355 24.37 -21.96 -18.41
N ASP A 356 24.15 -22.07 -19.71
CA ASP A 356 25.18 -21.79 -20.71
C ASP A 356 25.78 -20.38 -20.55
N TYR A 357 24.93 -19.37 -20.34
CA TYR A 357 25.36 -18.00 -20.06
C TYR A 357 26.22 -17.94 -18.79
N LEU A 358 25.73 -18.49 -17.67
CA LEU A 358 26.48 -18.53 -16.41
C LEU A 358 27.85 -19.19 -16.60
N LEU A 359 27.91 -20.34 -17.26
CA LEU A 359 29.13 -21.12 -17.47
C LEU A 359 30.14 -20.43 -18.38
N LYS A 360 29.68 -19.62 -19.34
CA LYS A 360 30.53 -18.88 -20.29
C LYS A 360 30.88 -17.46 -19.82
N SER A 361 30.19 -16.95 -18.79
CA SER A 361 30.38 -15.59 -18.28
C SER A 361 31.58 -15.46 -17.34
N ASN A 362 31.96 -14.23 -17.04
CA ASN A 362 32.96 -13.90 -16.02
C ASN A 362 32.54 -14.31 -14.59
N MET A 363 31.29 -14.73 -14.37
CA MET A 363 30.79 -15.08 -13.04
C MET A 363 31.45 -16.32 -12.45
N ARG A 364 32.11 -17.13 -13.28
CA ARG A 364 32.94 -18.27 -12.87
C ARG A 364 34.44 -18.03 -13.01
N SER A 365 34.86 -16.80 -13.33
CA SER A 365 36.28 -16.48 -13.54
C SER A 365 36.98 -16.03 -12.25
N GLY A 366 38.30 -15.90 -12.32
CA GLY A 366 39.13 -15.39 -11.21
C GLY A 366 39.17 -16.35 -10.02
N GLU A 367 39.06 -15.80 -8.81
CA GLU A 367 39.08 -16.56 -7.55
C GLU A 367 38.04 -17.69 -7.52
N LYS A 368 36.89 -17.52 -8.18
CA LYS A 368 35.84 -18.55 -8.25
C LYS A 368 36.25 -19.77 -9.08
N ASN A 369 37.25 -19.62 -9.96
CA ASN A 369 37.84 -20.70 -10.73
C ASN A 369 39.12 -21.26 -10.10
N ASP A 370 39.64 -20.65 -9.04
CA ASP A 370 40.85 -21.10 -8.35
C ASP A 370 40.49 -22.03 -7.21
N LYS A 371 40.81 -23.32 -7.36
CA LYS A 371 40.60 -24.36 -6.34
C LYS A 371 41.21 -24.06 -4.97
N ASN A 372 42.17 -23.14 -4.89
CA ASN A 372 42.82 -22.73 -3.65
C ASN A 372 42.17 -21.50 -3.01
N SER A 373 41.24 -20.83 -3.69
CA SER A 373 40.52 -19.69 -3.14
C SER A 373 39.40 -20.13 -2.20
N ALA A 374 39.18 -19.36 -1.13
CA ALA A 374 37.99 -19.51 -0.29
C ALA A 374 36.68 -19.21 -1.02
N ALA A 375 36.75 -18.56 -2.19
CA ALA A 375 35.61 -18.23 -3.04
C ALA A 375 35.40 -19.24 -4.19
N TYR A 376 36.14 -20.36 -4.22
CA TYR A 376 36.00 -21.40 -5.24
C TYR A 376 34.58 -21.98 -5.27
N GLY A 377 33.93 -21.97 -6.45
CA GLY A 377 32.54 -22.44 -6.61
C GLY A 377 31.88 -21.95 -7.89
#